data_AF-A0A9E0XY01-F1
#
_entry.id   AF-A0A9E0XY01-F1
#
_cell.length_a   1.000
_cell.length_b   1.000
_cell.length_c   1.000
_cell.angle_alpha   90.00
_cell.angle_beta   90.00
_cell.angle_gamma   90.00
#
_symmetry.space_group_name_H-M   'P 1'
#
loop_
_entity.id
_entity.type
_entity.pdbx_description
1 polymer ?
#
loop_
_entity_poly.entity_id
_entity_poly.type
_entity_poly.pdbx_seq_one_letter_code
_entity_poly.pdbx_strand_id
1 'polypeptide(L)'
;MRFKLTILLLIANLAMVFSIWLLESKPSSPAAVRANFPDFTTLEISGKSIDKPRVLKLEGNRWRIVSPIEWSANYYAVNRIKNQLEYLDKDTSFPVSDLEKHGQTLADYGLDDPLFTFKYGDGKTEKILKIGKNAPVGDRVYMQDVSANKIIIADKSFMENFSSDIDALRGQNVFDIPKFEVSSFSIRLSDSGGALRSNLRRIGLVRDGSKWSFETPIVATADAREVGAFLYMLCSVSARRFVPATTPNTGLDMSSFPTAITLQGTN
;
A
#
# COMPACT_ATOMS: atom_id res chain seq x y z
N MET A 1 -29.64 -59.40 14.54
CA MET A 1 -29.07 -58.32 13.70
C MET A 1 -29.50 -56.97 14.26
N ARG A 2 -28.54 -56.11 14.64
CA ARG A 2 -28.80 -54.79 15.26
C ARG A 2 -29.15 -53.74 14.19
N PHE A 3 -30.22 -53.98 13.44
CA PHE A 3 -30.69 -53.12 12.34
C PHE A 3 -30.93 -51.67 12.79
N LYS A 4 -31.52 -51.50 13.98
CA LYS A 4 -31.79 -50.18 14.57
C LYS A 4 -30.51 -49.38 14.85
N LEU A 5 -29.45 -50.04 15.32
CA LEU A 5 -28.17 -49.41 15.61
C LEU A 5 -27.44 -49.01 14.31
N THR A 6 -27.57 -49.84 13.28
CA THR A 6 -26.93 -49.62 11.96
C THR A 6 -27.58 -48.45 11.24
N ILE A 7 -28.92 -48.33 11.29
CA ILE A 7 -29.67 -47.18 10.75
C ILE A 7 -29.31 -45.90 11.50
N LEU A 8 -29.20 -45.95 12.83
CA LEU A 8 -28.83 -44.79 13.64
C LEU A 8 -27.42 -44.29 13.32
N LEU A 9 -26.46 -45.19 13.11
CA LEU A 9 -25.09 -44.86 12.69
C LEU A 9 -25.04 -44.27 11.27
N LEU A 10 -25.90 -44.74 10.36
CA LEU A 10 -25.97 -44.24 8.99
C LEU A 10 -26.52 -42.80 8.96
N ILE A 11 -27.56 -42.52 9.76
CA ILE A 11 -28.13 -41.17 9.90
C ILE A 11 -27.09 -40.22 10.53
N ALA A 12 -26.36 -40.68 11.56
CA ALA A 12 -25.32 -39.88 12.19
C ALA A 12 -24.18 -39.53 11.20
N ASN A 13 -23.76 -40.46 10.35
CA ASN A 13 -22.77 -40.19 9.31
C ASN A 13 -23.28 -39.21 8.25
N LEU A 14 -24.52 -39.36 7.80
CA LEU A 14 -25.14 -38.43 6.85
C LEU A 14 -25.27 -37.02 7.43
N ALA A 15 -25.63 -36.91 8.72
CA ALA A 15 -25.67 -35.62 9.41
C ALA A 15 -24.28 -34.98 9.53
N MET A 16 -23.23 -35.78 9.74
CA MET A 16 -21.85 -35.29 9.79
C MET A 16 -21.37 -34.82 8.42
N VAL A 17 -21.60 -35.59 7.36
CA VAL A 17 -21.27 -35.19 5.98
C VAL A 17 -22.05 -33.95 5.57
N PHE A 18 -23.34 -33.87 5.91
CA PHE A 18 -24.15 -32.69 5.66
C PHE A 18 -23.64 -31.47 6.42
N SER A 19 -23.18 -31.65 7.67
CA SER A 19 -22.59 -30.57 8.47
C SER A 19 -21.28 -30.05 7.88
N ILE A 20 -20.41 -30.96 7.40
CA ILE A 20 -19.17 -30.60 6.70
C ILE A 20 -19.51 -29.88 5.40
N TRP A 21 -20.45 -30.41 4.62
CA TRP A 21 -20.89 -29.77 3.38
C TRP A 21 -21.48 -28.38 3.63
N LEU A 22 -22.25 -28.18 4.71
CA LEU A 22 -22.81 -26.87 5.10
C LEU A 22 -21.73 -25.88 5.59
N LEU A 23 -20.64 -26.38 6.17
CA LEU A 23 -19.47 -25.59 6.57
C LEU A 23 -18.59 -25.22 5.37
N GLU A 24 -18.49 -26.10 4.38
CA GLU A 24 -17.60 -25.99 3.22
C GLU A 24 -18.27 -25.31 2.00
N SER A 25 -19.61 -25.34 1.92
CA SER A 25 -20.41 -24.60 0.93
C SER A 25 -20.63 -23.12 1.28
N LYS A 26 -20.10 -22.65 2.42
CA LYS A 26 -19.76 -21.23 2.53
C LYS A 26 -18.55 -21.02 1.63
N PRO A 27 -18.65 -20.26 0.51
CA PRO A 27 -17.48 -19.94 -0.27
C PRO A 27 -16.46 -19.35 0.70
N SER A 28 -15.32 -20.03 0.80
CA SER A 28 -14.14 -19.43 1.41
C SER A 28 -13.83 -18.24 0.53
N SER A 29 -14.41 -17.08 0.86
CA SER A 29 -13.93 -15.80 0.35
C SER A 29 -12.43 -15.89 0.50
N PRO A 30 -11.64 -15.76 -0.60
CA PRO A 30 -10.20 -15.70 -0.46
C PRO A 30 -9.99 -14.64 0.58
N ALA A 31 -9.42 -15.03 1.72
CA ALA A 31 -9.40 -14.21 2.91
C ALA A 31 -8.93 -12.83 2.47
N ALA A 32 -9.89 -11.90 2.35
CA ALA A 32 -9.56 -10.52 2.21
C ALA A 32 -8.68 -10.32 3.43
N VAL A 33 -7.42 -9.98 3.19
CA VAL A 33 -6.44 -9.65 4.21
C VAL A 33 -7.02 -8.42 4.90
N ARG A 34 -8.03 -8.63 5.75
CA ARG A 34 -8.46 -7.76 6.81
C ARG A 34 -7.37 -7.94 7.85
N ALA A 35 -6.19 -7.46 7.48
CA ALA A 35 -5.21 -7.11 8.45
C ALA A 35 -5.93 -6.08 9.33
N ASN A 36 -6.11 -6.45 10.58
CA ASN A 36 -6.50 -5.51 11.61
C ASN A 36 -5.48 -4.39 11.56
N PHE A 37 -6.00 -3.20 11.40
CA PHE A 37 -5.32 -2.08 10.85
C PHE A 37 -5.90 -0.93 11.65
N PRO A 38 -5.14 -0.14 12.44
CA PRO A 38 -5.73 0.98 13.18
C PRO A 38 -6.58 1.79 12.23
N ASP A 39 -7.87 1.90 12.53
CA ASP A 39 -8.91 2.37 11.60
C ASP A 39 -8.68 3.84 11.26
N PHE A 40 -7.78 4.08 10.32
CA PHE A 40 -7.64 5.36 9.67
C PHE A 40 -7.55 5.14 8.17
N THR A 41 -8.28 5.99 7.47
CA THR A 41 -8.36 6.09 6.02
C THR A 41 -7.65 7.34 5.53
N THR A 42 -7.25 8.24 6.43
CA THR A 42 -6.50 9.46 6.13
C THR A 42 -5.27 9.57 7.01
N LEU A 43 -4.18 10.05 6.42
CA LEU A 43 -2.93 10.36 7.12
C LEU A 43 -2.35 11.64 6.53
N GLU A 44 -2.17 12.65 7.37
CA GLU A 44 -1.50 13.91 7.05
C GLU A 44 -0.22 14.00 7.87
N ILE A 45 0.88 14.27 7.17
CA ILE A 45 2.21 14.47 7.77
C ILE A 45 2.66 15.89 7.43
N SER A 46 2.89 16.69 8.47
CA SER A 46 3.40 18.06 8.37
C SER A 46 4.57 18.24 9.33
N GLY A 47 5.43 19.22 9.10
CA GLY A 47 6.59 19.45 9.95
C GLY A 47 7.51 20.53 9.40
N LYS A 48 8.49 20.96 10.21
CA LYS A 48 9.41 22.05 9.84
C LYS A 48 10.32 21.72 8.64
N SER A 49 10.65 20.44 8.46
CA SER A 49 11.44 19.96 7.33
C SER A 49 10.60 19.56 6.11
N ILE A 50 9.28 19.78 6.16
CA ILE A 50 8.35 19.40 5.11
C ILE A 50 7.72 20.67 4.52
N ASP A 51 8.16 21.04 3.31
CA ASP A 51 7.66 22.26 2.63
C ASP A 51 6.14 22.26 2.42
N LYS A 52 5.57 21.09 2.08
CA LYS A 52 4.14 20.91 1.85
C LYS A 52 3.61 19.68 2.58
N PRO A 53 2.48 19.79 3.30
CA PRO A 53 1.86 18.66 3.98
C PRO A 53 1.64 17.49 3.04
N ARG A 54 2.05 16.31 3.50
CA ARG A 54 1.92 15.05 2.77
C ARG A 54 0.60 14.42 3.21
N VAL A 55 -0.35 14.35 2.29
CA VAL A 55 -1.70 13.85 2.58
C VAL A 55 -1.89 12.55 1.84
N LEU A 56 -2.18 11.49 2.59
CA LEU A 56 -2.47 10.17 2.09
C LEU A 56 -3.92 9.81 2.40
N LYS A 57 -4.60 9.18 1.44
CA LYS A 57 -5.98 8.70 1.58
C LYS A 57 -6.11 7.27 1.08
N LEU A 58 -6.95 6.49 1.75
CA LEU A 58 -7.34 5.16 1.32
C LEU A 58 -8.55 5.28 0.39
N GLU A 59 -8.36 4.98 -0.89
CA GLU A 59 -9.38 5.04 -1.94
C GLU A 59 -9.44 3.70 -2.67
N GLY A 60 -10.62 3.09 -2.78
CA GLY A 60 -10.78 1.82 -3.51
C GLY A 60 -9.84 0.72 -3.02
N ASN A 61 -9.64 0.63 -1.70
CA ASN A 61 -8.71 -0.31 -1.05
C ASN A 61 -7.21 -0.11 -1.40
N ARG A 62 -6.84 1.06 -1.94
CA ARG A 62 -5.45 1.44 -2.24
C ARG A 62 -5.12 2.79 -1.62
N TRP A 63 -3.93 2.90 -1.04
CA TRP A 63 -3.45 4.17 -0.52
C TRP A 63 -2.95 5.05 -1.66
N ARG A 64 -3.36 6.32 -1.67
CA ARG A 64 -2.87 7.33 -2.61
C ARG A 64 -2.34 8.54 -1.87
N ILE A 65 -1.28 9.12 -2.41
CA ILE A 65 -0.82 10.46 -2.05
C ILE A 65 -1.69 11.44 -2.84
N VAL A 66 -2.33 12.37 -2.13
CA VAL A 66 -3.18 13.43 -2.70
C VAL A 66 -2.46 14.78 -2.67
N SER A 67 -1.51 14.95 -1.75
CA SER A 67 -0.66 16.14 -1.64
C SER A 67 0.74 15.73 -1.19
N PRO A 68 1.82 16.36 -1.70
CA PRO A 68 1.84 17.47 -2.67
C PRO A 68 1.71 17.04 -4.14
N ILE A 69 1.62 15.75 -4.39
CA ILE A 69 1.51 15.14 -5.72
C ILE A 69 0.38 14.13 -5.68
N GLU A 70 -0.30 13.94 -6.81
CA GLU A 70 -1.21 12.81 -6.99
C GLU A 70 -0.42 11.60 -7.46
N TRP A 71 -0.22 10.62 -6.58
CA TRP A 71 0.53 9.40 -6.89
C TRP A 71 0.04 8.20 -6.07
N SER A 72 0.24 6.99 -6.58
CA SER A 72 -0.02 5.78 -5.78
C SER A 72 0.91 5.75 -4.58
N ALA A 73 0.44 5.37 -3.39
CA ALA A 73 1.29 5.30 -2.21
C ALA A 73 1.92 3.91 -2.06
N ASN A 74 3.11 3.86 -1.47
CA ASN A 74 3.75 2.62 -1.12
C ASN A 74 3.00 1.97 0.06
N TYR A 75 2.26 0.91 -0.25
CA TYR A 75 1.49 0.15 0.74
C TYR A 75 2.34 -0.30 1.95
N TYR A 76 3.57 -0.77 1.72
CA TYR A 76 4.45 -1.22 2.79
C TYR A 76 4.90 -0.08 3.69
N ALA A 77 5.17 1.10 3.11
CA ALA A 77 5.55 2.29 3.87
C ALA A 77 4.38 2.76 4.76
N VAL A 78 3.17 2.85 4.20
CA VAL A 78 1.97 3.22 4.96
C VAL A 78 1.68 2.18 6.05
N ASN A 79 1.82 0.89 5.74
CA ASN A 79 1.60 -0.16 6.73
C ASN A 79 2.61 -0.13 7.88
N ARG A 80 3.87 0.22 7.60
CA ARG A 80 4.90 0.42 8.64
C ARG A 80 4.51 1.53 9.60
N ILE A 81 4.14 2.70 9.06
CA ILE A 81 3.65 3.86 9.82
C ILE A 81 2.50 3.45 10.72
N LYS A 82 1.54 2.76 10.12
CA LYS A 82 0.30 2.32 10.75
C LYS A 82 0.57 1.38 11.92
N ASN A 83 1.41 0.37 11.73
CA ASN A 83 1.82 -0.53 12.81
C ASN A 83 2.53 0.23 13.94
N GLN A 84 3.41 1.17 13.60
CA GLN A 84 4.12 1.98 14.62
C GLN A 84 3.16 2.81 15.47
N LEU A 85 2.14 3.42 14.85
CA LEU A 85 1.10 4.15 15.58
C LEU A 85 0.30 3.24 16.51
N GLU A 86 0.03 1.99 16.11
CA GLU A 86 -0.67 1.01 16.95
C GLU A 86 0.16 0.57 18.17
N TYR A 87 1.47 0.42 17.99
CA TYR A 87 2.36 0.01 19.09
C TYR A 87 2.74 1.16 20.02
N LEU A 88 2.45 2.42 19.66
CA LEU A 88 2.78 3.61 20.44
C LEU A 88 2.16 3.59 21.84
N ASP A 89 0.98 2.99 22.00
CA ASP A 89 0.30 2.87 23.30
C ASP A 89 1.05 1.99 24.31
N LYS A 90 2.05 1.22 23.87
CA LYS A 90 2.87 0.36 24.73
C LYS A 90 4.09 1.08 25.30
N ASP A 91 4.43 2.26 24.76
CA ASP A 91 5.56 3.04 25.23
C ASP A 91 5.26 3.71 26.57
N THR A 92 6.33 4.04 27.30
CA THR A 92 6.22 4.80 28.54
C THR A 92 5.56 6.14 28.27
N SER A 93 4.49 6.45 29.00
CA SER A 93 3.75 7.70 28.86
C SER A 93 3.32 8.28 30.20
N PHE A 94 3.11 9.58 30.23
CA PHE A 94 2.62 10.32 31.39
C PHE A 94 1.66 11.43 30.95
N PRO A 95 0.66 11.80 31.75
CA PRO A 95 -0.34 12.79 31.36
C PRO A 95 0.26 14.20 31.28
N VAL A 96 -0.27 15.03 30.38
CA VAL A 96 0.17 16.43 30.22
C VAL A 96 -0.02 17.23 31.52
N SER A 97 -1.03 16.88 32.33
CA SER A 97 -1.29 17.53 33.63
C SER A 97 -0.16 17.36 34.66
N ASP A 98 0.72 16.37 34.50
CA ASP A 98 1.86 16.19 35.40
C ASP A 98 2.97 17.21 35.13
N LEU A 99 2.99 17.85 33.96
CA LEU A 99 3.92 18.92 33.65
C LEU A 99 3.76 20.11 34.61
N GLU A 100 2.52 20.56 34.80
CA GLU A 100 2.21 21.71 35.67
C GLU A 100 2.64 21.45 37.11
N LYS A 101 2.46 20.21 37.60
CA LYS A 101 2.86 19.80 38.96
C LYS A 101 4.38 19.88 39.17
N HIS A 102 5.16 19.73 38.11
CA HIS A 102 6.61 19.77 38.14
C HIS A 102 7.19 21.11 37.62
N GLY A 103 6.34 22.10 37.36
CA GLY A 103 6.76 23.40 36.83
C GLY A 103 7.36 23.32 35.42
N GLN A 104 6.99 22.29 34.66
CA GLN A 104 7.43 22.07 33.28
C GLN A 104 6.33 22.44 32.29
N THR A 105 6.73 22.65 31.04
CA THR A 105 5.87 23.10 29.96
C THR A 105 6.06 22.24 28.71
N LEU A 106 5.13 22.31 27.75
CA LEU A 106 5.28 21.63 26.45
C LEU A 106 6.53 22.09 25.68
N ALA A 107 6.97 23.33 25.89
CA ALA A 107 8.19 23.88 25.30
C ALA A 107 9.45 23.14 25.79
N ASP A 108 9.47 22.68 27.06
CA ASP A 108 10.58 21.89 27.62
C ASP A 108 10.75 20.53 26.93
N TYR A 109 9.75 20.08 26.18
CA TYR A 109 9.74 18.84 25.41
C TYR A 109 9.74 19.10 23.89
N GLY A 110 9.76 20.36 23.45
CA GLY A 110 9.65 20.73 22.04
C GLY A 110 8.28 20.42 21.42
N LEU A 111 7.23 20.27 22.24
CA LEU A 111 5.87 19.93 21.80
C LEU A 111 5.00 21.16 21.53
N ASP A 112 5.42 22.33 22.01
CA ASP A 112 4.80 23.62 21.69
C ASP A 112 5.06 24.01 20.23
N ASP A 113 6.29 23.77 19.75
CA ASP A 113 6.72 23.98 18.37
C ASP A 113 7.30 22.68 17.78
N PRO A 114 6.42 21.71 17.44
CA PRO A 114 6.81 20.34 17.12
C PRO A 114 7.61 20.24 15.82
N LEU A 115 8.52 19.26 15.76
CA LEU A 115 9.27 18.93 14.55
C LEU A 115 8.34 18.36 13.48
N PHE A 116 7.44 17.47 13.88
CA PHE A 116 6.44 16.84 13.02
C PHE A 116 5.08 16.78 13.70
N THR A 117 4.02 16.89 12.91
CA THR A 117 2.63 16.67 13.33
C THR A 117 1.98 15.67 12.39
N PHE A 118 1.46 14.59 12.97
CA PHE A 118 0.68 13.57 12.28
C PHE A 118 -0.78 13.77 12.64
N LYS A 119 -1.63 13.85 11.62
CA LYS A 119 -3.07 13.74 11.79
C LYS A 119 -3.52 12.50 11.07
N TYR A 120 -4.26 11.65 11.75
CA TYR A 120 -4.78 10.43 11.15
C TYR A 120 -6.19 10.14 11.66
N GLY A 121 -7.02 9.59 10.80
CA GLY A 121 -8.43 9.41 11.10
C GLY A 121 -9.19 8.62 10.05
N ASP A 122 -10.45 8.35 10.33
CA ASP A 122 -11.40 7.67 9.43
C ASP A 122 -12.39 8.64 8.76
N GLY A 123 -12.16 9.95 8.93
CA GLY A 123 -13.05 11.02 8.50
C GLY A 123 -14.14 11.39 9.52
N LYS A 124 -14.34 10.59 10.56
CA LYS A 124 -15.25 10.90 11.69
C LYS A 124 -14.48 11.25 12.95
N THR A 125 -13.39 10.52 13.17
CA THR A 125 -12.46 10.72 14.27
C THR A 125 -11.13 11.17 13.71
N GLU A 126 -10.52 12.16 14.34
CA GLU A 126 -9.18 12.63 14.03
C GLU A 126 -8.33 12.52 15.29
N LYS A 127 -7.17 11.89 15.15
CA LYS A 127 -6.14 11.84 16.17
C LYS A 127 -4.96 12.68 15.73
N ILE A 128 -4.43 13.48 16.64
CA ILE A 128 -3.30 14.35 16.39
C ILE A 128 -2.14 13.90 17.29
N LEU A 129 -1.02 13.60 16.65
CA LEU A 129 0.21 13.20 17.30
C LEU A 129 1.31 14.19 16.94
N LYS A 130 1.78 14.94 17.93
CA LYS A 130 2.89 15.88 17.77
C LYS A 130 4.18 15.20 18.18
N ILE A 131 5.26 15.46 17.45
CA ILE A 131 6.60 14.98 17.78
C ILE A 131 7.48 16.17 18.09
N GLY A 132 8.06 16.16 19.29
CA GLY A 132 8.94 17.20 19.80
C GLY A 132 10.41 16.86 19.63
N LYS A 133 11.23 17.23 20.62
CA LYS A 133 12.68 17.05 20.57
C LYS A 133 13.13 15.67 21.07
N ASN A 134 14.37 15.32 20.76
CA ASN A 134 15.02 14.13 21.31
C ASN A 134 15.13 14.25 22.83
N ALA A 135 14.89 13.13 23.53
CA ALA A 135 15.18 13.06 24.94
C ALA A 135 16.70 13.12 25.17
N PRO A 136 17.16 13.69 26.31
CA PRO A 136 18.59 13.78 26.60
C PRO A 136 19.29 12.43 26.75
N VAL A 137 18.55 11.35 27.02
CA VAL A 137 19.08 10.02 27.32
C VAL A 137 18.33 8.94 26.55
N GLY A 138 19.07 7.94 26.07
CA GLY A 138 18.52 6.65 25.65
C GLY A 138 17.89 6.60 24.26
N ASP A 139 18.33 7.47 23.33
CA ASP A 139 17.82 7.53 21.95
C ASP A 139 16.28 7.54 21.89
N ARG A 140 15.66 8.32 22.77
CA ARG A 140 14.20 8.51 22.81
C ARG A 140 13.80 9.84 22.17
N VAL A 141 12.52 9.94 21.83
CA VAL A 141 11.86 11.18 21.39
C VAL A 141 10.60 11.42 22.21
N TYR A 142 10.33 12.69 22.50
CA TYR A 142 9.08 13.08 23.14
C TYR A 142 7.98 13.30 22.10
N MET A 143 6.82 12.72 22.37
CA MET A 143 5.66 12.80 21.52
C MET A 143 4.43 13.16 22.35
N GLN A 144 3.47 13.86 21.78
CA GLN A 144 2.21 14.19 22.43
C GLN A 144 1.06 13.61 21.64
N ASP A 145 0.32 12.70 22.26
CA ASP A 145 -1.00 12.34 21.79
C ASP A 145 -1.98 13.38 22.33
N VAL A 146 -2.45 14.26 21.43
CA VAL A 146 -3.35 15.36 21.77
C VAL A 146 -4.73 14.82 22.15
N SER A 147 -5.16 13.72 21.53
CA SER A 147 -6.47 13.11 21.78
C SER A 147 -6.53 12.44 23.15
N ALA A 148 -5.45 11.77 23.56
CA ALA A 148 -5.33 11.15 24.88
C ALA A 148 -4.75 12.09 25.96
N ASN A 149 -4.39 13.33 25.58
CA ASN A 149 -3.76 14.33 26.45
C ASN A 149 -2.56 13.79 27.27
N LYS A 150 -1.69 13.01 26.60
CA LYS A 150 -0.53 12.35 27.21
C LYS A 150 0.75 12.60 26.41
N ILE A 151 1.87 12.60 27.12
CA ILE A 151 3.22 12.63 26.54
C ILE A 151 3.76 11.20 26.54
N ILE A 152 4.30 10.80 25.41
CA ILE A 152 4.82 9.46 25.14
C ILE A 152 6.32 9.58 24.87
N ILE A 153 7.09 8.67 25.44
CA ILE A 153 8.54 8.57 25.27
C ILE A 153 8.83 7.37 24.35
N ALA A 154 8.85 7.64 23.05
CA ALA A 154 9.07 6.61 22.04
C ALA A 154 10.55 6.50 21.66
N ASP A 155 10.91 5.41 21.00
CA ASP A 155 12.24 5.24 20.40
C ASP A 155 12.44 6.23 19.24
N LYS A 156 13.64 6.80 19.11
CA LYS A 156 13.97 7.77 18.06
C LYS A 156 13.82 7.20 16.65
N SER A 157 13.95 5.88 16.48
CA SER A 157 13.67 5.22 15.20
C SER A 157 12.25 5.48 14.69
N PHE A 158 11.30 5.82 15.58
CA PHE A 158 9.98 6.32 15.18
C PHE A 158 10.15 7.50 14.23
N MET A 159 10.82 8.58 14.66
CA MET A 159 11.04 9.78 13.85
C MET A 159 11.77 9.52 12.53
N GLU A 160 12.83 8.71 12.55
CA GLU A 160 13.66 8.47 11.36
C GLU A 160 12.84 7.85 10.22
N ASN A 161 11.87 7.01 10.56
CA ASN A 161 10.97 6.40 9.57
C ASN A 161 9.99 7.40 8.96
N PHE A 162 9.56 8.43 9.69
CA PHE A 162 8.62 9.44 9.19
C PHE A 162 9.29 10.64 8.52
N SER A 163 10.52 10.95 8.90
CA SER A 163 11.35 11.95 8.22
C SER A 163 11.80 11.48 6.83
N SER A 164 11.48 10.25 6.44
CA SER A 164 11.74 9.70 5.11
C SER A 164 11.29 10.66 4.02
N ASP A 165 12.03 10.69 2.92
CA ASP A 165 11.68 11.46 1.72
C ASP A 165 10.24 11.12 1.25
N ILE A 166 9.53 12.07 0.62
CA ILE A 166 8.24 11.81 -0.02
C ILE A 166 8.34 10.65 -1.01
N ASP A 167 9.53 10.47 -1.60
CA ASP A 167 9.85 9.35 -2.49
C ASP A 167 9.73 7.97 -1.84
N ALA A 168 9.99 7.86 -0.54
CA ALA A 168 9.79 6.61 0.19
C ALA A 168 8.30 6.25 0.35
N LEU A 169 7.43 7.27 0.37
CA LEU A 169 5.98 7.12 0.42
C LEU A 169 5.37 6.85 -0.95
N ARG A 170 6.08 7.16 -2.05
CA ARG A 170 5.61 6.91 -3.42
C ARG A 170 5.62 5.41 -3.73
N GLY A 171 4.52 4.94 -4.30
CA GLY A 171 4.44 3.62 -4.92
C GLY A 171 5.51 3.52 -6.00
N GLN A 172 6.34 2.50 -5.89
CA GLN A 172 7.49 2.31 -6.77
C GLN A 172 7.12 1.55 -8.05
N ASN A 173 5.96 0.89 -8.10
CA ASN A 173 5.55 0.12 -9.27
C ASN A 173 5.33 1.04 -10.47
N VAL A 174 5.93 0.67 -11.62
CA VAL A 174 5.71 1.39 -12.88
C VAL A 174 4.29 1.15 -13.39
N PHE A 175 3.77 -0.07 -13.20
CA PHE A 175 2.41 -0.45 -13.54
C PHE A 175 1.61 -0.71 -12.26
N ASP A 176 0.64 0.16 -11.96
CA ASP A 176 -0.27 0.02 -10.82
C ASP A 176 -1.51 -0.83 -11.17
N ILE A 177 -1.24 -2.06 -11.63
CA ILE A 177 -2.26 -3.07 -11.92
C ILE A 177 -1.77 -4.45 -11.43
N PRO A 178 -2.54 -5.14 -10.58
CA PRO A 178 -2.26 -6.51 -10.22
C PRO A 178 -2.31 -7.42 -11.46
N LYS A 179 -1.35 -8.34 -11.58
CA LYS A 179 -1.29 -9.30 -12.71
C LYS A 179 -2.62 -10.01 -12.96
N PHE A 180 -3.35 -10.37 -11.92
CA PHE A 180 -4.59 -11.15 -12.05
C PHE A 180 -5.73 -10.35 -12.69
N GLU A 181 -5.69 -9.02 -12.61
CA GLU A 181 -6.64 -8.10 -13.26
C GLU A 181 -6.28 -7.85 -14.73
N VAL A 182 -5.05 -8.14 -15.16
CA VAL A 182 -4.63 -7.90 -16.55
C VAL A 182 -5.46 -8.78 -17.50
N SER A 183 -6.20 -8.10 -18.38
CA SER A 183 -7.06 -8.68 -19.43
C SER A 183 -6.44 -8.56 -20.81
N SER A 184 -5.61 -7.54 -21.04
CA SER A 184 -4.86 -7.38 -22.28
C SER A 184 -3.49 -6.74 -22.05
N PHE A 185 -2.56 -7.08 -22.92
CA PHE A 185 -1.25 -6.47 -23.03
C PHE A 185 -1.02 -6.06 -24.48
N SER A 186 -0.47 -4.88 -24.70
CA SER A 186 0.04 -4.51 -26.02
C SER A 186 1.34 -3.73 -25.93
N ILE A 187 2.20 -3.94 -26.92
CA ILE A 187 3.43 -3.18 -27.11
C ILE A 187 3.52 -2.71 -28.56
N ARG A 188 3.89 -1.46 -28.74
CA ARG A 188 4.19 -0.86 -30.03
C ARG A 188 5.66 -0.47 -30.06
N LEU A 189 6.41 -1.06 -30.98
CA LEU A 189 7.83 -0.77 -31.22
C LEU A 189 7.94 0.30 -32.31
N SER A 190 8.81 1.30 -32.10
CA SER A 190 9.06 2.37 -33.05
C SER A 190 10.00 1.94 -34.18
N ASP A 191 9.93 2.71 -35.27
CA ASP A 191 10.71 2.50 -36.48
C ASP A 191 12.19 2.83 -36.23
N SER A 192 12.95 1.85 -35.76
CA SER A 192 14.39 1.99 -35.48
C SER A 192 15.21 1.77 -36.75
N GLY A 193 14.78 2.30 -37.90
CA GLY A 193 15.46 2.20 -39.20
C GLY A 193 15.70 0.78 -39.72
N GLY A 194 15.16 -0.24 -39.05
CA GLY A 194 15.34 -1.66 -39.36
C GLY A 194 14.09 -2.26 -40.01
N ALA A 195 14.31 -3.19 -40.94
CA ALA A 195 13.30 -3.85 -41.78
C ALA A 195 12.31 -4.78 -41.03
N LEU A 196 11.91 -4.45 -39.80
CA LEU A 196 10.79 -5.11 -39.13
C LEU A 196 9.51 -4.82 -39.93
N ARG A 197 8.92 -5.90 -40.47
CA ARG A 197 7.62 -5.86 -41.15
C ARG A 197 6.60 -5.18 -40.23
N SER A 198 5.76 -4.32 -40.81
CA SER A 198 4.82 -3.45 -40.08
C SER A 198 3.94 -4.20 -39.06
N ASN A 199 3.57 -5.45 -39.34
CA ASN A 199 2.77 -6.28 -38.43
C ASN A 199 3.53 -6.76 -37.19
N LEU A 200 4.85 -6.96 -37.25
CA LEU A 200 5.68 -7.35 -36.09
C LEU A 200 5.97 -6.18 -35.14
N ARG A 201 5.58 -4.96 -35.51
CA ARG A 201 5.77 -3.75 -34.69
C ARG A 201 4.73 -3.62 -33.59
N ARG A 202 3.64 -4.39 -33.67
CA ARG A 202 2.62 -4.47 -32.62
C ARG A 202 2.50 -5.92 -32.16
N ILE A 203 2.67 -6.13 -30.87
CA ILE A 203 2.38 -7.41 -30.22
C ILE A 203 1.25 -7.14 -29.25
N GLY A 204 0.21 -7.97 -29.32
CA GLY A 204 -1.01 -7.82 -28.55
C GLY A 204 -1.46 -9.18 -28.04
N LEU A 205 -1.70 -9.27 -26.75
CA LEU A 205 -2.21 -10.44 -26.05
C LEU A 205 -3.57 -10.08 -25.43
N VAL A 206 -4.53 -10.98 -25.55
CA VAL A 206 -5.84 -10.87 -24.91
C VAL A 206 -6.14 -12.13 -24.11
N ARG A 207 -6.76 -11.93 -22.95
CA ARG A 207 -7.22 -12.98 -22.07
C ARG A 207 -8.71 -13.23 -22.28
N ASP A 208 -9.06 -14.50 -22.46
CA ASP A 208 -10.44 -14.99 -22.46
C ASP A 208 -10.57 -16.09 -21.40
N GLY A 209 -11.17 -15.73 -20.26
CA GLY A 209 -11.21 -16.59 -19.07
C GLY A 209 -9.81 -16.94 -18.54
N SER A 210 -9.40 -18.20 -18.68
CA SER A 210 -8.07 -18.69 -18.31
C SER A 210 -7.10 -18.81 -19.49
N LYS A 211 -7.57 -18.58 -20.72
CA LYS A 211 -6.78 -18.74 -21.94
C LYS A 211 -6.20 -17.39 -22.38
N TRP A 212 -5.02 -17.44 -22.95
CA TRP A 212 -4.36 -16.30 -23.57
C TRP A 212 -4.19 -16.55 -25.06
N SER A 213 -4.38 -15.51 -25.86
CA SER A 213 -4.19 -15.55 -27.30
C SER A 213 -3.47 -14.30 -27.77
N PHE A 214 -2.62 -14.46 -28.78
CA PHE A 214 -2.12 -13.34 -29.57
C PHE A 214 -3.26 -12.82 -30.44
N GLU A 215 -3.50 -11.50 -30.38
CA GLU A 215 -4.31 -10.75 -31.34
C GLU A 215 -3.43 -10.22 -32.47
N THR A 216 -2.21 -9.80 -32.13
CA THR A 216 -1.18 -9.34 -33.06
C THR A 216 0.18 -9.90 -32.65
N PRO A 217 1.09 -10.22 -33.60
CA PRO A 217 0.98 -10.02 -35.05
C PRO A 217 0.15 -11.08 -35.78
N ILE A 218 -0.17 -12.19 -35.11
CA ILE A 218 -0.95 -13.31 -35.64
C ILE A 218 -2.02 -13.69 -34.62
N VAL A 219 -3.12 -14.28 -35.10
CA VAL A 219 -4.16 -14.84 -34.22
C VAL A 219 -3.78 -16.28 -33.88
N ALA A 220 -3.28 -16.50 -32.67
CA ALA A 220 -2.85 -17.81 -32.21
C ALA A 220 -2.95 -17.94 -30.69
N THR A 221 -3.16 -19.16 -30.18
CA THR A 221 -3.12 -19.42 -28.73
C THR A 221 -1.72 -19.18 -28.17
N ALA A 222 -1.63 -18.53 -27.02
CA ALA A 222 -0.40 -18.33 -26.27
C ALA A 222 -0.34 -19.30 -25.08
N ASP A 223 0.85 -19.76 -24.69
CA ASP A 223 1.01 -20.55 -23.46
C ASP A 223 0.72 -19.64 -22.26
N ALA A 224 -0.34 -19.96 -21.51
CA ALA A 224 -0.79 -19.16 -20.38
C ALA A 224 0.24 -19.08 -19.24
N ARG A 225 1.12 -20.09 -19.10
CA ARG A 225 2.21 -20.06 -18.10
C ARG A 225 3.28 -19.07 -18.49
N GLU A 226 3.68 -19.07 -19.76
CA GLU A 226 4.67 -18.12 -20.30
C GLU A 226 4.15 -16.68 -20.24
N VAL A 227 2.92 -16.44 -20.67
CA VAL A 227 2.28 -15.11 -20.53
C VAL A 227 2.19 -14.72 -19.06
N GLY A 228 1.85 -15.67 -18.19
CA GLY A 228 1.80 -15.46 -16.75
C GLY A 228 3.16 -15.06 -16.16
N ALA A 229 4.25 -15.71 -16.57
CA ALA A 229 5.61 -15.37 -16.13
C ALA A 229 6.05 -14.00 -16.67
N PHE A 230 5.78 -13.72 -17.94
CA PHE A 230 6.04 -12.42 -18.57
C PHE A 230 5.33 -11.26 -17.86
N LEU A 231 4.02 -11.38 -17.65
CA LEU A 231 3.23 -10.34 -16.97
C LEU A 231 3.66 -10.16 -15.51
N TYR A 232 4.10 -11.23 -14.85
CA TYR A 232 4.66 -11.12 -13.50
C TYR A 232 5.93 -10.26 -13.50
N MET A 233 6.87 -10.54 -14.40
CA MET A 233 8.08 -9.74 -14.55
C MET A 233 7.75 -8.28 -14.87
N LEU A 234 6.83 -8.03 -15.80
CA LEU A 234 6.44 -6.68 -16.22
C LEU A 234 5.76 -5.89 -15.08
N CYS A 235 4.79 -6.47 -14.38
CA CYS A 235 4.12 -5.83 -13.25
C CYS A 235 5.04 -5.68 -12.02
N SER A 236 6.14 -6.44 -11.94
CA SER A 236 7.14 -6.32 -10.87
C SER A 236 8.18 -5.22 -11.11
N VAL A 237 8.12 -4.53 -12.25
CA VAL A 237 9.06 -3.43 -12.54
C VAL A 237 8.81 -2.28 -11.58
N SER A 238 9.86 -1.90 -10.86
CA SER A 238 9.85 -0.81 -9.88
C SER A 238 10.82 0.30 -10.27
N ALA A 239 10.44 1.54 -9.98
CA ALA A 239 11.27 2.72 -10.10
C ALA A 239 12.45 2.63 -9.14
N ARG A 240 13.66 2.85 -9.67
CA ARG A 240 14.89 2.87 -8.86
C ARG A 240 15.05 4.17 -8.07
N ARG A 241 14.61 5.29 -8.65
CA ARG A 241 14.62 6.63 -8.07
C ARG A 241 13.55 7.47 -8.73
N PHE A 242 13.06 8.48 -8.02
CA PHE A 242 12.28 9.55 -8.62
C PHE A 242 13.21 10.74 -8.86
N VAL A 243 12.92 11.50 -9.92
CA VAL A 243 13.63 12.74 -10.22
C VAL A 243 12.67 13.91 -10.04
N PRO A 244 13.14 15.10 -9.61
CA PRO A 244 12.31 16.29 -9.57
C PRO A 244 11.68 16.57 -10.94
N ALA A 245 10.43 17.04 -10.96
CA ALA A 245 9.71 17.36 -12.20
C ALA A 245 10.41 18.44 -13.05
N THR A 246 11.25 19.28 -12.42
CA THR A 246 12.05 20.32 -13.08
C THR A 246 13.33 19.80 -13.70
N THR A 247 13.65 18.51 -13.57
CA THR A 247 14.89 17.94 -14.12
C THR A 247 14.82 17.94 -15.65
N PRO A 248 15.70 18.68 -16.36
CA PRO A 248 15.73 18.65 -17.82
C PRO A 248 16.30 17.32 -18.33
N ASN A 249 15.95 16.92 -19.55
CA ASN A 249 16.56 15.80 -20.29
C ASN A 249 16.51 14.46 -19.54
N THR A 250 15.37 14.13 -18.92
CA THR A 250 15.20 12.83 -18.24
C THR A 250 15.13 11.65 -19.21
N GLY A 251 14.95 11.92 -20.51
CA GLY A 251 14.63 10.90 -21.51
C GLY A 251 13.24 10.30 -21.32
N LEU A 252 12.40 10.92 -20.46
CA LEU A 252 11.03 10.50 -20.19
C LEU A 252 9.98 11.35 -20.91
N ASP A 253 10.40 12.22 -21.84
CA ASP A 253 9.50 13.04 -22.63
C ASP A 253 8.68 12.13 -23.56
N MET A 254 7.35 12.19 -23.47
CA MET A 254 6.45 11.22 -24.11
C MET A 254 6.63 11.11 -25.64
N SER A 255 7.07 12.21 -26.27
CA SER A 255 7.38 12.30 -27.70
C SER A 255 8.69 11.61 -28.11
N SER A 256 9.54 11.24 -27.15
CA SER A 256 10.86 10.65 -27.37
C SER A 256 10.89 9.12 -27.21
N PHE A 257 9.81 8.50 -26.70
CA PHE A 257 9.84 7.06 -26.45
C PHE A 257 9.70 6.25 -27.74
N PRO A 258 10.67 5.36 -28.02
CA PRO A 258 10.61 4.47 -29.17
C PRO A 258 9.68 3.28 -28.92
N THR A 259 8.98 3.20 -27.79
CA THR A 259 8.15 2.04 -27.45
C THR A 259 7.03 2.45 -26.52
N ALA A 260 5.81 2.03 -26.84
CA ALA A 260 4.65 2.22 -25.97
C ALA A 260 4.17 0.85 -25.48
N ILE A 261 4.04 0.69 -24.16
CA ILE A 261 3.47 -0.50 -23.51
C ILE A 261 2.13 -0.13 -22.90
N THR A 262 1.13 -0.98 -23.04
CA THR A 262 -0.20 -0.78 -22.47
C THR A 262 -0.67 -2.08 -21.83
N LEU A 263 -1.13 -1.97 -20.58
CA LEU A 263 -1.82 -3.02 -19.84
C LEU A 263 -3.25 -2.56 -19.58
N GLN A 264 -4.22 -3.43 -19.86
CA GLN A 264 -5.62 -3.16 -19.56
C GLN A 264 -6.11 -4.15 -18.50
N GLY A 265 -6.89 -3.64 -17.54
CA GLY A 265 -7.53 -4.45 -16.51
C GLY A 265 -8.93 -4.93 -16.89
N THR A 266 -9.40 -5.97 -16.23
CA THR A 266 -10.83 -6.20 -16.01
C THR A 266 -11.27 -5.23 -14.92
N ASN A 267 -12.07 -4.21 -15.25
CA ASN A 267 -12.62 -3.26 -14.27
C ASN A 267 -13.17 -3.94 -13.01
#